data_AF-A0A835GF86-F1
#
_entry.id   AF-A0A835GF86-F1
#
_cell.length_a   1.000
_cell.length_b   1.000
_cell.length_c   1.000
_cell.angle_alpha   90.00
_cell.angle_beta   90.00
_cell.angle_gamma   90.00
#
_symmetry.space_group_name_H-M   'P 1'
#
loop_
_entity.id
_entity.type
_entity.pdbx_description
1 polymer ?
#
loop_
_entity_poly.entity_id
_entity_poly.type
_entity_poly.pdbx_seq_one_letter_code
_entity_poly.pdbx_strand_id
1 'polypeptide(L)' 'MFAQVEVSQGILKGKVCETVFGKKYYSFEGIPYAKPPVGNLRFRAEKIAVCAMDIDESKDI' A
#
# COMPACT_ATOMS: atom_id res chain seq x y z
N MET A 1 0.96 -9.47 -17.21
CA MET A 1 -0.40 -8.90 -17.15
C MET A 1 -0.55 -8.19 -15.81
N PHE A 2 -0.90 -6.90 -15.81
CA PHE A 2 -1.07 -6.10 -14.60
C PHE A 2 -2.55 -6.08 -14.20
N ALA A 3 -2.81 -6.11 -12.90
CA ALA A 3 -4.15 -6.02 -12.32
C ALA A 3 -4.33 -4.65 -11.66
N GLN A 4 -5.51 -4.05 -11.78
CA GLN A 4 -5.85 -2.79 -11.14
C GLN A 4 -7.10 -2.97 -10.29
N VAL A 5 -7.07 -2.46 -9.05
CA VAL A 5 -8.20 -2.49 -8.12
C VAL A 5 -8.33 -1.11 -7.47
N GLU A 6 -9.56 -0.61 -7.39
CA GLU A 6 -9.88 0.64 -6.71
C GLU A 6 -10.27 0.36 -5.25
N VAL A 7 -9.67 1.11 -4.33
CA VAL A 7 -9.98 1.11 -2.90
C VAL A 7 -10.17 2.56 -2.45
N SER A 8 -10.68 2.78 -1.24
CA SER A 8 -10.96 4.13 -0.73
C SER A 8 -9.73 5.04 -0.68
N GLN A 9 -8.53 4.48 -0.62
CA GLN A 9 -7.25 5.21 -0.60
C GLN A 9 -6.67 5.46 -2.00
N GLY A 10 -7.25 4.89 -3.07
CA GLY A 10 -6.78 5.06 -4.44
C GLY A 10 -6.73 3.75 -5.25
N ILE A 11 -5.95 3.75 -6.33
CA ILE A 11 -5.83 2.60 -7.24
C ILE A 11 -4.59 1.78 -6.91
N LEU A 12 -4.80 0.50 -6.61
CA LEU A 12 -3.75 -0.49 -6.40
C LEU A 12 -3.37 -1.14 -7.73
N LYS A 13 -2.07 -1.19 -8.01
CA LYS A 13 -1.50 -1.93 -9.14
C LYS A 13 -0.88 -3.23 -8.63
N GLY A 14 -1.36 -4.34 -9.14
CA GLY A 14 -0.89 -5.68 -8.84
C GLY A 14 -0.45 -6.44 -10.09
N LYS A 15 -0.11 -7.70 -9.90
CA LYS A 15 0.33 -8.63 -10.95
C LYS A 15 -0.54 -9.89 -10.94
N VAL A 16 -0.73 -10.47 -12.12
CA VAL A 16 -1.32 -11.81 -12.23
C VAL A 16 -0.20 -12.82 -12.07
N CYS A 17 -0.33 -13.70 -11.08
CA CYS A 17 0.60 -14.78 -10.76
C CYS A 17 -0.08 -16.13 -10.94
N GLU A 18 0.71 -17.19 -10.97
CA GLU A 18 0.25 -18.56 -11.10
C GLU A 18 0.80 -19.38 -9.94
N THR A 19 -0.06 -20.19 -9.34
CA THR A 19 0.31 -21.13 -8.28
C THR A 19 1.02 -22.34 -8.87
N VAL A 20 1.69 -23.13 -8.02
CA VAL A 20 2.37 -24.38 -8.43
C VAL A 20 1.41 -25.39 -9.10
N PHE A 21 0.12 -25.32 -8.79
CA PHE A 21 -0.94 -26.15 -9.37
C PHE A 21 -1.63 -25.51 -10.59
N GLY A 22 -1.06 -24.45 -11.17
CA GLY A 22 -1.57 -23.80 -12.39
C GLY A 22 -2.77 -22.87 -12.20
N LYS A 23 -3.20 -22.61 -10.96
CA LYS A 23 -4.27 -21.63 -10.70
C LYS A 23 -3.72 -20.21 -10.74
N LYS A 24 -4.34 -19.35 -11.54
CA LYS A 24 -4.03 -17.92 -11.60
C LYS A 24 -4.65 -17.17 -10.43
N TYR A 25 -3.91 -16.20 -9.89
CA TYR A 25 -4.36 -15.32 -8.81
C TYR A 25 -3.78 -13.91 -8.98
N TYR A 26 -4.34 -12.95 -8.28
CA TYR A 26 -3.86 -11.56 -8.28
C TYR A 26 -3.02 -11.32 -7.03
N SER A 27 -1.79 -10.83 -7.21
CA SER A 27 -0.89 -10.43 -6.12
C SER A 27 -0.74 -8.92 -6.06
N PHE A 28 -0.98 -8.34 -4.89
CA PHE A 28 -0.71 -6.94 -4.57
C PHE A 28 0.22 -6.89 -3.37
N GLU A 29 1.44 -6.39 -3.57
CA GLU A 29 2.52 -6.42 -2.58
C GLU A 29 2.90 -4.99 -2.19
N GLY A 30 3.35 -4.80 -0.94
CA GLY A 30 3.84 -3.49 -0.47
C GLY A 30 2.77 -2.43 -0.25
N ILE A 31 1.50 -2.82 -0.08
CA ILE A 31 0.41 -1.87 0.20
C ILE A 31 0.57 -1.33 1.63
N PRO A 32 0.75 -0.01 1.81
CA PRO A 32 0.84 0.57 3.14
C PRO A 32 -0.52 0.49 3.85
N TYR A 33 -0.54 -0.10 5.05
CA TYR A 33 -1.75 -0.27 5.88
C TYR A 33 -1.79 0.65 7.10
N ALA A 34 -0.71 1.37 7.37
CA ALA A 34 -0.58 2.33 8.47
C ALA A 34 0.44 3.42 8.09
N LYS A 35 0.43 4.55 8.80
CA LYS A 35 1.52 5.53 8.71
C LYS A 35 2.81 4.89 9.25
N PRO A 36 3.98 5.07 8.62
CA PRO A 36 5.24 4.55 9.13
C PRO A 36 5.49 4.99 10.58
N PRO A 37 5.79 4.09 11.52
CA PRO A 37 6.02 4.42 12.93
C PRO A 37 7.44 4.99 13.16
N VAL A 38 7.78 6.04 12.40
CA VAL A 38 9.09 6.70 12.46
C VAL A 38 9.06 7.92 13.39
N GLY A 39 10.21 8.25 13.99
CA GLY A 39 10.34 9.37 14.92
C GLY A 39 9.47 9.21 16.17
N ASN A 40 8.71 10.25 16.51
CA ASN A 40 7.84 10.32 17.70
C ASN A 40 6.63 9.36 17.65
N LEU A 41 6.41 8.65 16.54
CA LEU A 41 5.37 7.64 16.38
C LEU A 41 5.83 6.24 16.81
N ARG A 42 7.15 6.02 16.93
CA ARG A 42 7.70 4.82 17.55
C ARG A 42 7.17 4.76 18.98
N PHE A 43 6.51 3.68 19.37
CA PHE A 43 5.87 3.48 20.68
C PHE A 43 4.50 4.14 20.90
N ARG A 44 3.84 4.69 19.88
CA ARG A 44 2.40 5.06 19.94
C ARG A 44 1.55 4.00 19.26
N ALA A 45 0.32 3.79 19.76
CA ALA A 45 -0.65 2.94 19.07
C ALA A 45 -0.87 3.49 17.65
N GLU A 46 -0.54 2.68 16.64
CA GLU A 46 -0.68 3.08 15.24
C GLU A 46 -2.16 3.39 14.94
N LYS A 47 -2.41 4.57 14.38
CA LYS A 47 -3.67 4.80 13.68
C LYS A 47 -3.60 3.99 12.39
N ILE A 48 -4.41 2.93 12.30
CA ILE A 48 -4.66 2.16 11.07
C ILE A 48 -4.85 3.16 9.91
N ALA A 49 -4.26 2.89 8.73
CA ALA A 49 -4.33 3.78 7.57
C ALA A 49 -5.77 3.95 7.09
N VAL A 50 -6.43 4.91 7.70
CA VAL A 50 -7.59 5.57 7.17
C VAL A 50 -7.13 7.01 6.95
N CYS A 51 -7.04 7.39 5.68
CA CYS A 51 -6.87 8.76 5.20
C CYS A 51 -5.48 9.42 5.23
N ALA A 52 -4.37 8.69 5.22
CA ALA A 52 -3.03 9.29 5.12
C ALA A 52 -2.49 9.30 3.68
N MET A 53 -3.04 10.18 2.84
CA MET A 53 -2.22 10.77 1.78
C MET A 53 -1.36 11.84 2.45
N ASP A 54 -0.15 11.49 2.88
CA ASP A 54 0.90 12.49 3.08
C ASP A 54 1.87 12.31 1.91
N ILE A 55 1.54 12.95 0.79
CA ILE A 55 2.49 13.25 -0.27
C ILE A 55 3.46 14.25 0.39
N ASP A 56 4.63 13.79 0.79
CA ASP A 56 5.71 14.69 1.16
C ASP A 56 6.18 15.40 -0.11
N GLU A 57 5.60 16.57 -0.35
CA GLU A 57 6.01 17.52 -1.37
C GLU A 57 7.31 18.18 -0.92
N SER A 58 8.42 17.43 -1.00
CA SER A 58 9.77 17.97 -0.82
C SER A 58 10.39 18.31 -2.18
N LYS A 59 10.00 19.47 -2.75
CA LYS A 59 10.86 20.28 -3.64
C LYS A 59 10.47 21.76 -3.56
N ASP A 60 10.84 22.40 -2.46
CA ASP A 60 11.13 23.83 -2.43
C ASP A 60 12.52 24.03 -1.80
N ILE A 61 13.57 23.88 -2.61
CA ILE A 61 14.75 24.79 -2.68
C ILE A 61 15.58 24.52 -3.93
#